data_AF-A0LJF7-F1
#
_entry.id   AF-A0LJF7-F1
#
_cell.length_a   1.000
_cell.length_b   1.000
_cell.length_c   1.000
_cell.angle_alpha   90.00
_cell.angle_beta   90.00
_cell.angle_gamma   90.00
#
_symmetry.space_group_name_H-M   'P 1'
#
loop_
_entity.id
_entity.type
_entity.pdbx_description
1 polymer ?
#
loop_
_entity_poly.entity_id
_entity_poly.type
_entity_poly.pdbx_seq_one_letter_code
_entity_poly.pdbx_strand_id
1 'polypeptide(L)' 'MNERLKFLGRLEERRLEAERLRLRLRGLRDSLRDVLDPFETVEDLDGEKLAALALEFADLQVQCREAIAEMALIRKTLGR' A
#
# COMPACT_ATOMS: atom_id res chain seq x y z
N MET A 1 13.54 -15.17 26.45
CA MET A 1 12.81 -14.14 25.68
C MET A 1 11.45 -14.70 25.32
N ASN A 2 10.35 -14.10 25.81
CA ASN A 2 9.00 -14.64 25.65
C ASN A 2 8.57 -14.59 24.17
N GLU A 3 8.17 -15.72 23.60
CA GLU A 3 7.74 -15.86 22.20
C GLU A 3 6.60 -14.89 21.85
N ARG A 4 5.72 -14.61 22.81
CA ARG A 4 4.67 -13.59 22.71
C ARG A 4 5.23 -12.19 22.44
N LEU A 5 6.33 -11.80 23.09
CA LEU A 5 6.96 -10.49 22.87
C LEU A 5 7.55 -10.39 21.46
N LYS A 6 8.09 -11.50 20.91
CA LYS A 6 8.58 -11.53 19.53
C LYS A 6 7.45 -11.30 18.52
N PHE A 7 6.31 -11.96 18.71
CA PHE A 7 5.14 -11.77 17.83
C PHE A 7 4.53 -10.38 17.95
N LEU A 8 4.51 -9.78 19.14
CA LEU A 8 4.09 -8.40 19.32
C LEU A 8 5.00 -7.41 18.58
N GLY A 9 6.33 -7.63 18.63
CA GLY A 9 7.29 -6.82 17.87
C GLY A 9 7.04 -6.90 16.36
N ARG A 10 6.94 -8.12 15.82
CA ARG A 10 6.62 -8.33 14.39
C ARG A 10 5.29 -7.71 13.97
N LEU A 11 4.28 -7.78 14.83
CA LEU A 11 2.98 -7.15 14.56
C LEU A 11 3.11 -5.64 14.40
N GLU A 12 3.91 -5.00 15.27
CA GLU A 12 4.11 -3.55 15.22
C GLU A 12 4.95 -3.14 14.01
N GLU A 13 6.00 -3.88 13.68
CA GLU A 13 6.80 -3.67 12.45
C GLU A 13 5.90 -3.70 11.20
N ARG A 14 5.02 -4.71 11.09
CA ARG A 14 4.10 -4.83 9.95
C ARG A 14 3.00 -3.76 9.96
N ARG A 15 2.58 -3.30 11.14
CA ARG A 15 1.65 -2.17 11.26
C ARG A 15 2.27 -0.89 10.68
N LEU A 16 3.50 -0.57 11.08
CA LEU A 16 4.22 0.61 10.59
C LEU A 16 4.46 0.54 9.08
N GLU A 17 4.84 -0.63 8.55
CA GLU A 17 5.01 -0.81 7.11
C GLU A 17 3.69 -0.59 6.36
N ALA A 18 2.58 -1.16 6.83
CA ALA A 18 1.27 -0.94 6.23
C ALA A 18 0.84 0.54 6.26
N GLU A 19 1.14 1.26 7.34
CA GLU A 19 0.88 2.71 7.43
C GLU A 19 1.71 3.52 6.44
N ARG A 20 3.00 3.18 6.28
CA ARG A 20 3.88 3.79 5.28
C ARG A 20 3.36 3.55 3.86
N LEU A 21 3.00 2.31 3.54
CA LEU A 21 2.46 1.92 2.24
C LEU A 21 1.13 2.65 1.95
N ARG A 22 0.24 2.76 2.93
CA ARG A 22 -1.01 3.52 2.79
C ARG A 22 -0.78 5.01 2.52
N LEU A 23 0.23 5.62 3.16
CA LEU A 23 0.57 7.01 2.89
C LEU A 23 1.04 7.19 1.45
N ARG A 24 1.92 6.31 0.97
CA ARG A 24 2.41 6.35 -0.42
C ARG A 24 1.30 6.09 -1.43
N LEU A 25 0.41 5.13 -1.18
CA LEU A 25 -0.77 4.88 -2.00
C LEU A 25 -1.68 6.11 -2.11
N ARG A 26 -1.89 6.87 -1.02
CA ARG A 26 -2.64 8.13 -1.10
C ARG A 26 -1.97 9.15 -2.01
N GLY A 27 -0.65 9.32 -1.87
CA GLY A 27 0.12 10.20 -2.74
C GLY A 27 0.00 9.80 -4.22
N LEU A 28 0.20 8.53 -4.54
CA LEU A 28 0.09 8.03 -5.92
C LEU A 28 -1.32 8.15 -6.49
N ARG A 29 -2.36 7.91 -5.68
CA ARG A 29 -3.75 8.16 -6.09
C ARG A 29 -3.94 9.61 -6.50
N ASP A 30 -3.40 10.54 -5.72
CA ASP A 30 -3.54 11.97 -5.99
C ASP A 30 -2.74 12.34 -7.25
N SER A 31 -1.52 11.84 -7.42
CA SER A 31 -0.75 12.00 -8.66
C SER A 31 -1.42 11.39 -9.90
N LEU A 32 -2.09 10.23 -9.77
CA LEU A 32 -2.87 9.64 -10.85
C LEU A 32 -4.04 10.54 -11.26
N ARG A 33 -4.70 11.16 -10.28
CA ARG A 33 -5.80 12.11 -10.54
C ARG A 33 -5.31 13.39 -11.19
N ASP A 34 -4.14 13.88 -10.79
CA ASP A 34 -3.55 15.08 -11.38
C ASP A 34 -3.18 14.87 -12.86
N VAL A 35 -2.83 13.63 -13.25
CA VAL A 35 -2.58 13.27 -14.65
C VAL A 35 -3.86 12.96 -15.42
N LEU A 36 -4.93 12.53 -14.73
CA LEU A 36 -6.25 12.28 -15.31
C LEU A 36 -7.12 13.54 -15.26
N ASP A 37 -6.73 14.57 -16.01
CA ASP A 37 -7.55 15.78 -16.11
C ASP A 37 -8.88 15.47 -16.82
N PRO A 38 -10.05 15.69 -16.19
CA PRO A 38 -11.34 15.41 -16.79
C PRO A 38 -11.72 16.35 -17.96
N PHE A 39 -10.95 17.41 -18.19
CA PHE A 39 -11.15 18.37 -19.27
C PHE A 39 -10.21 18.16 -20.46
N GLU A 40 -9.24 17.25 -20.35
CA GLU A 40 -8.38 16.82 -21.46
C GLU A 40 -9.02 15.66 -22.24
N THR A 41 -8.71 15.57 -23.53
CA THR A 41 -9.10 14.42 -24.33
C THR A 41 -8.18 13.24 -24.02
N VAL A 42 -8.62 12.00 -24.31
CA VAL A 42 -7.82 10.80 -24.03
C VAL A 42 -6.51 10.83 -24.81
N GLU A 43 -6.53 11.41 -26.01
CA GLU A 43 -5.39 11.57 -26.90
C GLU A 43 -4.33 12.55 -26.36
N ASP A 44 -4.73 13.49 -25.51
CA ASP A 44 -3.84 14.50 -24.92
C ASP A 44 -3.22 14.04 -23.59
N LEU A 45 -3.76 12.98 -22.98
CA LEU A 45 -3.24 12.44 -21.72
C LEU A 45 -1.83 11.85 -21.90
N ASP A 46 -0.97 12.09 -20.92
CA ASP A 46 0.34 11.45 -20.83
C ASP A 46 0.20 9.97 -20.44
N GLY A 47 -0.06 9.13 -21.44
CA GLY A 47 -0.29 7.69 -21.27
C GLY A 47 0.91 6.93 -20.70
N GLU A 48 2.14 7.35 -21.00
CA GLU A 48 3.35 6.72 -20.45
C GLU A 48 3.46 6.97 -18.94
N LYS A 49 3.29 8.23 -18.54
CA LYS A 49 3.30 8.60 -17.11
C LYS A 49 2.16 7.94 -16.37
N LEU A 50 0.96 7.91 -16.97
CA LEU A 50 -0.20 7.28 -16.37
C LEU A 50 0.01 5.78 -16.15
N ALA A 51 0.54 5.07 -17.15
CA ALA A 51 0.85 3.66 -17.05
C ALA A 51 1.90 3.39 -15.96
N ALA A 52 2.95 4.20 -15.89
CA ALA A 52 3.99 4.09 -14.86
C ALA A 52 3.42 4.26 -13.44
N LEU A 53 2.63 5.32 -13.23
CA LEU A 53 1.98 5.58 -11.93
C LEU A 53 0.98 4.47 -11.55
N ALA A 54 0.22 3.95 -12.53
CA ALA A 54 -0.75 2.89 -12.29
C ALA A 54 -0.09 1.57 -11.91
N LEU A 55 1.03 1.22 -12.57
CA LEU A 55 1.83 0.04 -12.23
C LEU A 55 2.42 0.15 -10.83
N GLU A 56 3.00 1.30 -10.47
CA GLU A 56 3.52 1.52 -9.12
C GLU A 56 2.41 1.45 -8.06
N PHE A 57 1.26 2.06 -8.34
CA PHE A 57 0.11 2.00 -7.45
C PHE A 57 -0.37 0.56 -7.22
N ALA A 58 -0.47 -0.24 -8.28
CA ALA A 58 -0.90 -1.64 -8.20
C ALA A 58 0.07 -2.48 -7.37
N ASP A 59 1.38 -2.34 -7.60
CA ASP A 59 2.42 -3.06 -6.85
C ASP A 59 2.36 -2.73 -5.34
N LEU A 60 2.30 -1.44 -4.99
CA LEU A 60 2.18 -1.03 -3.58
C LEU A 60 0.86 -1.47 -2.95
N GLN A 61 -0.21 -1.59 -3.74
CA GLN A 61 -1.49 -2.10 -3.25
C GLN A 61 -1.37 -3.59 -2.88
N VAL A 62 -0.64 -4.38 -3.66
CA VAL A 62 -0.35 -5.79 -3.35
C VAL A 62 0.46 -5.88 -2.06
N GLN A 63 1.56 -5.14 -1.96
CA GLN A 63 2.41 -5.13 -0.75
C GLN A 63 1.63 -4.72 0.51
N CYS A 64 0.75 -3.71 0.38
CA CYS A 64 -0.07 -3.27 1.51
C CYS A 64 -1.06 -4.36 1.95
N ARG A 65 -1.63 -5.11 1.00
CA ARG A 65 -2.54 -6.22 1.30
C ARG A 65 -1.80 -7.37 1.97
N GLU A 66 -0.61 -7.70 1.51
CA GLU A 66 0.25 -8.73 2.11
C GLU A 66 0.60 -8.38 3.56
N ALA A 67 1.03 -7.13 3.82
CA ALA A 67 1.33 -6.67 5.19
C ALA A 67 0.10 -6.80 6.11
N ILE A 68 -1.08 -6.44 5.63
CA ILE A 68 -2.34 -6.58 6.40
C ILE A 68 -2.68 -8.06 6.65
N ALA A 69 -2.49 -8.92 5.64
CA ALA A 69 -2.74 -10.36 5.77
C ALA A 69 -1.79 -11.01 6.78
N GLU A 70 -0.51 -10.67 6.75
CA GLU A 70 0.47 -11.11 7.74
C GLU A 70 0.09 -10.65 9.17
N MET A 71 -0.34 -9.41 9.34
CA MET A 71 -0.82 -8.92 10.63
C MET A 71 -2.00 -9.76 11.16
N ALA A 72 -2.93 -10.15 10.29
CA ALA A 72 -4.06 -11.01 10.67
C ALA A 72 -3.59 -12.40 11.13
N LEU A 73 -2.62 -12.99 10.45
CA LEU A 73 -2.00 -14.26 10.86
C LEU A 73 -1.30 -14.14 12.22
N ILE A 74 -0.54 -13.07 12.44
CA ILE A 74 0.14 -12.83 13.72
C ILE A 74 -0.86 -12.66 14.86
N ARG A 75 -1.96 -11.94 14.64
CA ARG A 75 -3.05 -11.77 15.62
C ARG A 75 -3.68 -13.11 15.98
N LYS A 76 -3.98 -13.94 14.98
CA LYS A 76 -4.50 -15.30 15.19
C LYS A 76 -3.55 -16.14 16.07
N THR A 77 -2.25 -16.09 15.81
CA THR A 77 -1.22 -16.77 16.61
C THR A 77 -1.16 -16.26 18.05
N LEU A 78 -1.42 -14.97 18.26
CA LEU A 78 -1.50 -14.34 19.59
C LEU A 78 -2.83 -14.60 20.32
N GLY A 79 -3.79 -15.28 19.67
CA GLY A 79 -5.13 -15.53 20.19
C GLY A 79 -6.05 -14.30 20.18
N ARG A 80 -5.88 -13.42 19.18
CA ARG A 80 -6.66 -12.18 18.98
C ARG A 80 -7.32 -12.12 17.62
#